data_AF-A0A5N6HJ78-F1
#
_entry.id   AF-A0A5N6HJ78-F1
#
_cell.length_a   1.000
_cell.length_b   1.000
_cell.length_c   1.000
_cell.angle_alpha   90.00
_cell.angle_beta   90.00
_cell.angle_gamma   90.00
#
_symmetry.space_group_name_H-M   'P 1'
#
loop_
_entity.id
_entity.type
_entity.pdbx_description
1 polymer ?
#
loop_
_entity_poly.entity_id
_entity_poly.type
_entity_poly.pdbx_seq_one_letter_code
_entity_poly.pdbx_strand_id
1 'polypeptide(L)'
;MSCYSLHSGRISSNFDADSPCGIPNATYPHVQCCVKGDYCMSNGICHFSKNNSDNGYYTADCTDPTLQDPACMNRCGSQPGSIIDYDNNTGLWACCSYTSDGKANCSSLSDEKFLAPAPSKLVTIQYLPPTGTPAYATPTDVVSTPLVNSTGSQIGAGAVAGIGVGVGVGVFLLATTCVFFYLRWRRSSQHRVIASKSWTESVSGVQQPQTVLRYELGKSEPRPQELA
;
A
#
# COMPACT_ATOMS: atom_id res chain seq x y z
N MET A 1 -20.25 -12.19 10.31
CA MET A 1 -19.69 -10.97 9.70
C MET A 1 -19.99 -11.00 8.21
N SER A 2 -20.19 -9.83 7.62
CA SER A 2 -20.45 -9.66 6.20
C SER A 2 -19.13 -9.55 5.43
N CYS A 3 -18.98 -10.30 4.35
CA CYS A 3 -17.86 -10.19 3.41
C CYS A 3 -18.28 -9.43 2.15
N TYR A 4 -17.34 -8.69 1.58
CA TYR A 4 -17.51 -7.81 0.43
C TYR A 4 -16.41 -8.08 -0.59
N SER A 5 -16.81 -8.25 -1.84
CA SER A 5 -15.93 -8.51 -2.97
C SER A 5 -15.83 -7.30 -3.89
N LEU A 6 -14.70 -7.16 -4.59
CA LEU A 6 -14.49 -6.15 -5.63
C LEU A 6 -14.30 -6.84 -6.98
N HIS A 7 -15.31 -6.73 -7.85
CA HIS A 7 -15.23 -7.27 -9.22
C HIS A 7 -15.80 -6.26 -10.21
N SER A 8 -15.19 -6.16 -11.38
CA SER A 8 -15.56 -5.19 -12.42
C SER A 8 -15.63 -3.74 -11.90
N GLY A 9 -14.77 -3.40 -10.94
CA GLY A 9 -14.73 -2.09 -10.27
C GLY A 9 -15.93 -1.81 -9.35
N ARG A 10 -16.70 -2.84 -8.98
CA ARG A 10 -17.90 -2.72 -8.14
C ARG A 10 -17.77 -3.55 -6.88
N ILE A 11 -18.18 -2.96 -5.77
CA ILE A 11 -18.25 -3.66 -4.48
C ILE A 11 -19.60 -4.37 -4.39
N SER A 12 -19.58 -5.67 -4.14
CA SER A 12 -20.76 -6.50 -3.87
C SER A 12 -20.66 -7.17 -2.53
N SER A 13 -21.81 -7.46 -1.92
CA SER A 13 -21.87 -8.32 -0.74
C SER A 13 -21.82 -9.79 -1.15
N ASN A 14 -21.08 -10.60 -0.39
CA ASN A 14 -20.92 -12.04 -0.67
C ASN A 14 -21.14 -12.89 0.59
N PHE A 15 -22.26 -12.64 1.29
CA PHE A 15 -22.51 -13.21 2.62
C PHE A 15 -22.72 -14.72 2.63
N ASP A 16 -23.22 -15.28 1.52
CA ASP A 16 -23.55 -16.69 1.43
C ASP A 16 -22.38 -17.53 0.92
N ALA A 17 -21.54 -16.99 0.04
CA ALA A 17 -20.40 -17.73 -0.50
C ALA A 17 -19.16 -17.64 0.39
N ASP A 18 -18.91 -16.49 1.04
CA ASP A 18 -17.66 -16.25 1.73
C ASP A 18 -17.75 -16.41 3.24
N SER A 19 -16.60 -16.60 3.86
CA SER A 19 -16.43 -16.56 5.30
C SER A 19 -15.12 -15.87 5.69
N PRO A 20 -15.08 -15.17 6.83
CA PRO A 20 -13.91 -14.44 7.27
C PRO A 20 -12.76 -15.37 7.63
N CYS A 21 -11.56 -14.98 7.21
CA CYS A 21 -10.29 -15.64 7.49
C CYS A 21 -9.71 -15.24 8.85
N GLY A 22 -10.53 -15.35 9.89
CA GLY A 22 -10.15 -15.04 11.24
C GLY A 22 -11.28 -14.43 12.04
N ILE A 23 -10.96 -14.06 13.28
CA ILE A 23 -11.88 -13.35 14.16
C ILE A 23 -11.37 -11.92 14.28
N PRO A 24 -12.12 -10.92 13.78
CA PRO A 24 -11.78 -9.52 13.97
C PRO A 24 -11.67 -9.15 15.45
N ASN A 25 -10.81 -8.19 15.76
CA ASN A 25 -10.64 -7.65 17.11
C ASN A 25 -10.53 -6.13 17.08
N ALA A 26 -10.36 -5.49 18.23
CA ALA A 26 -10.29 -4.03 18.32
C ALA A 26 -9.10 -3.41 17.59
N THR A 27 -8.00 -4.15 17.41
CA THR A 27 -6.79 -3.71 16.70
C THR A 27 -6.88 -3.97 15.19
N TYR A 28 -7.50 -5.08 14.80
CA TYR A 28 -7.73 -5.51 13.43
C TYR A 28 -9.23 -5.76 13.22
N PRO A 29 -10.02 -4.68 13.02
CA PRO A 29 -11.48 -4.77 12.94
C PRO A 29 -11.97 -5.39 11.63
N HIS A 30 -11.11 -5.46 10.63
CA HIS A 30 -11.37 -6.07 9.34
C HIS A 30 -10.37 -7.20 9.09
N VAL A 31 -10.90 -8.30 8.56
CA VAL A 31 -10.14 -9.47 8.11
C VAL A 31 -10.53 -9.79 6.68
N GLN A 32 -9.61 -10.45 5.99
CA GLN A 32 -9.80 -11.01 4.66
C GLN A 32 -10.89 -12.10 4.67
N CYS A 33 -11.52 -12.37 3.54
CA CYS A 33 -12.56 -13.38 3.36
C CYS A 33 -12.22 -14.31 2.18
N CYS A 34 -12.54 -15.59 2.32
CA CYS A 34 -12.43 -16.57 1.25
C CYS A 34 -13.76 -17.33 1.10
N VAL A 35 -13.95 -17.97 -0.04
CA VAL A 35 -15.11 -18.78 -0.36
C VAL A 35 -15.14 -19.99 0.58
N LYS A 36 -16.33 -20.36 1.03
CA LYS A 36 -16.53 -21.58 1.82
C LYS A 36 -16.16 -22.80 0.98
N GLY A 37 -15.28 -23.63 1.50
CA GLY A 37 -14.65 -24.75 0.80
C GLY A 37 -13.16 -24.55 0.53
N ASP A 38 -12.64 -23.32 0.71
CA ASP A 38 -11.28 -22.94 0.36
C ASP A 38 -10.39 -22.67 1.58
N TYR A 39 -9.10 -22.45 1.31
CA TYR A 39 -8.09 -22.15 2.31
C TYR A 39 -7.77 -20.66 2.32
N CYS A 40 -7.78 -20.07 3.50
CA CYS A 40 -7.22 -18.75 3.74
C CYS A 40 -5.70 -18.86 3.83
N MET A 41 -4.98 -18.15 2.96
CA MET A 41 -3.53 -18.09 2.96
C MET A 41 -3.06 -16.73 3.50
N SER A 42 -1.76 -16.62 3.77
CA SER A 42 -1.13 -15.34 4.10
C SER A 42 -1.23 -14.35 2.94
N ASN A 43 -1.08 -13.06 3.25
CA ASN A 43 -0.98 -11.96 2.26
C ASN A 43 -2.26 -11.70 1.45
N GLY A 44 -3.44 -11.94 2.01
CA GLY A 44 -4.70 -11.65 1.32
C GLY A 44 -4.94 -12.55 0.12
N ILE A 45 -4.43 -13.79 0.17
CA ILE A 45 -4.60 -14.79 -0.89
C ILE A 45 -5.47 -15.92 -0.36
N CYS A 46 -6.37 -16.41 -1.20
CA CYS A 46 -7.14 -17.61 -0.99
C CYS A 46 -6.67 -18.71 -1.93
N HIS A 47 -6.77 -19.96 -1.51
CA HIS A 47 -6.43 -21.12 -2.33
C HIS A 47 -7.60 -22.08 -2.40
N PHE A 48 -8.09 -22.33 -3.61
CA PHE A 48 -9.08 -23.35 -3.87
C PHE A 48 -8.39 -24.63 -4.35
N SER A 49 -8.89 -25.76 -3.90
CA SER A 49 -8.46 -27.07 -4.37
C SER A 49 -9.68 -27.95 -4.51
N LYS A 50 -10.05 -28.25 -5.76
CA LYS A 50 -11.18 -29.13 -6.06
C LYS A 50 -10.67 -30.55 -6.32
N ASN A 51 -11.53 -31.53 -6.04
CA ASN A 51 -11.24 -32.96 -6.20
C ASN A 51 -10.81 -33.38 -7.63
N ASN A 52 -11.02 -32.53 -8.64
CA ASN A 52 -10.67 -32.78 -10.04
C ASN A 52 -9.29 -32.24 -10.45
N SER A 53 -8.37 -32.03 -9.49
CA SER A 53 -7.07 -31.39 -9.71
C SER A 53 -7.15 -29.94 -10.21
N ASP A 54 -8.33 -29.32 -10.11
CA ASP A 54 -8.53 -27.89 -10.37
C ASP A 54 -8.18 -27.14 -9.08
N ASN A 55 -6.97 -26.60 -9.04
CA ASN A 55 -6.44 -25.82 -7.94
C ASN A 55 -5.91 -24.49 -8.44
N GLY A 56 -5.98 -23.48 -7.58
CA GLY A 56 -5.52 -22.15 -7.94
C GLY A 56 -5.68 -21.17 -6.81
N TYR A 57 -5.36 -19.93 -7.11
CA TYR A 57 -5.32 -18.85 -6.15
C TYR A 57 -6.21 -17.69 -6.61
N TYR A 58 -6.72 -16.94 -5.65
CA TYR A 58 -7.44 -15.71 -5.93
C TYR A 58 -7.21 -14.70 -4.80
N THR A 59 -7.41 -13.42 -5.09
CA THR A 59 -7.31 -12.38 -4.05
C THR A 59 -8.50 -12.49 -3.11
N ALA A 60 -8.22 -12.42 -1.81
CA ALA A 60 -9.24 -12.49 -0.79
C ALA A 60 -10.16 -11.26 -0.82
N ASP A 61 -11.41 -11.51 -0.51
CA ASP A 61 -12.42 -10.48 -0.25
C ASP A 61 -12.20 -9.90 1.16
N CYS A 62 -13.07 -9.01 1.64
CA CYS A 62 -12.87 -8.40 2.95
C CYS A 62 -14.15 -8.16 3.74
N THR A 63 -14.01 -8.08 5.05
CA THR A 63 -15.12 -7.69 5.95
C THR A 63 -15.34 -6.18 6.05
N ASP A 64 -14.47 -5.37 5.45
CA ASP A 64 -14.67 -3.92 5.29
C ASP A 64 -15.61 -3.64 4.10
N PRO A 65 -16.78 -3.00 4.30
CA PRO A 65 -17.67 -2.63 3.20
C PRO A 65 -17.08 -1.63 2.21
N THR A 66 -16.01 -0.92 2.57
CA THR A 66 -15.35 0.09 1.73
C THR A 66 -14.10 -0.44 1.02
N LEU A 67 -13.59 -1.59 1.44
CA LEU A 67 -12.34 -2.20 0.97
C LEU A 67 -11.13 -1.23 1.02
N GLN A 68 -11.13 -0.33 2.00
CA GLN A 68 -10.04 0.64 2.22
C GLN A 68 -9.13 0.22 3.37
N ASP A 69 -9.58 -0.70 4.24
CA ASP A 69 -8.71 -1.24 5.28
C ASP A 69 -7.47 -1.92 4.66
N PRO A 70 -6.26 -1.65 5.16
CA PRO A 70 -5.03 -2.27 4.66
C PRO A 70 -5.00 -3.81 4.69
N ALA A 71 -5.84 -4.44 5.52
CA ALA A 71 -6.01 -5.89 5.55
C ALA A 71 -6.78 -6.42 4.33
N CYS A 72 -7.49 -5.56 3.59
CA CYS A 72 -8.26 -5.92 2.41
C CYS A 72 -7.41 -5.94 1.15
N MET A 73 -7.47 -7.03 0.39
CA MET A 73 -6.86 -7.09 -0.93
C MET A 73 -7.82 -6.49 -1.96
N ASN A 74 -7.45 -5.38 -2.59
CA ASN A 74 -8.25 -4.75 -3.66
C ASN A 74 -7.65 -5.01 -5.07
N ARG A 75 -6.65 -5.87 -5.15
CA ARG A 75 -5.99 -6.23 -6.40
C ARG A 75 -6.94 -7.01 -7.29
N CYS A 76 -6.78 -6.87 -8.61
CA CYS A 76 -7.62 -7.52 -9.60
C CYS A 76 -9.10 -7.08 -9.56
N GLY A 77 -9.43 -6.05 -8.79
CA GLY A 77 -10.81 -5.63 -8.57
C GLY A 77 -11.50 -5.08 -9.82
N SER A 78 -10.72 -4.63 -10.81
CA SER A 78 -11.22 -4.19 -12.12
C SER A 78 -11.61 -5.35 -13.04
N GLN A 79 -11.21 -6.58 -12.71
CA GLN A 79 -11.51 -7.77 -13.50
C GLN A 79 -12.86 -8.38 -13.10
N PRO A 80 -13.51 -9.18 -13.97
CA PRO A 80 -14.74 -9.90 -13.65
C PRO A 80 -14.65 -10.85 -12.45
N GLY A 81 -13.43 -11.27 -12.08
CA GLY A 81 -13.16 -12.08 -10.90
C GLY A 81 -11.75 -11.84 -10.37
N SER A 82 -11.40 -12.55 -9.30
CA SER A 82 -10.16 -12.34 -8.53
C SER A 82 -9.07 -13.39 -8.75
N ILE A 83 -9.21 -14.28 -9.74
CA ILE A 83 -8.20 -15.34 -9.98
C ILE A 83 -6.83 -14.72 -10.29
N ILE A 84 -5.81 -15.24 -9.62
CA ILE A 84 -4.42 -14.81 -9.74
C ILE A 84 -3.51 -16.01 -10.02
N ASP A 85 -2.35 -15.71 -10.59
CA ASP A 85 -1.28 -16.68 -10.75
C ASP A 85 0.09 -16.06 -10.45
N TYR A 86 1.06 -16.90 -10.15
CA TYR A 86 2.41 -16.50 -9.81
C TYR A 86 3.33 -16.56 -11.04
N ASP A 87 3.82 -15.41 -11.47
CA ASP A 87 4.78 -15.30 -12.56
C ASP A 87 6.19 -15.64 -12.06
N ASN A 88 6.62 -16.88 -12.30
CA ASN A 88 7.95 -17.36 -11.91
C ASN A 88 9.10 -16.56 -12.53
N ASN A 89 8.88 -15.86 -13.64
CA ASN A 89 9.93 -15.07 -14.30
C ASN A 89 10.16 -13.74 -13.57
N THR A 90 9.10 -13.11 -13.07
CA THR A 90 9.19 -11.82 -12.37
C THR A 90 9.20 -11.96 -10.86
N GLY A 91 8.78 -13.12 -10.33
CA GLY A 91 8.64 -13.36 -8.90
C GLY A 91 7.46 -12.60 -8.28
N LEU A 92 6.45 -12.27 -9.09
CA LEU A 92 5.29 -11.47 -8.69
C LEU A 92 3.99 -12.23 -8.95
N TRP A 93 2.97 -11.92 -8.17
CA TRP A 93 1.61 -12.34 -8.45
C TRP A 93 0.97 -11.38 -9.43
N ALA A 94 0.12 -11.89 -10.30
CA ALA A 94 -0.63 -11.09 -11.27
C ALA A 94 -2.05 -11.62 -11.41
N CYS A 95 -2.97 -10.76 -11.86
CA CYS A 95 -4.33 -11.19 -12.17
C CYS A 95 -4.34 -12.02 -13.45
N CYS A 96 -5.17 -13.05 -13.48
CA CYS A 96 -5.44 -13.74 -14.73
C CYS A 96 -6.28 -12.86 -15.65
N SER A 97 -6.05 -12.95 -16.95
CA SER A 97 -6.91 -12.31 -17.94
C SER A 97 -8.24 -13.05 -18.06
N TYR A 98 -9.26 -12.42 -18.60
CA TYR A 98 -10.56 -13.05 -18.82
C TYR A 98 -10.88 -13.13 -20.31
N THR A 99 -11.37 -14.28 -20.77
CA THR A 99 -11.86 -14.43 -22.14
C THR A 99 -13.21 -13.73 -22.30
N SER A 100 -13.65 -13.53 -23.55
CA SER A 100 -15.00 -13.02 -23.89
C SER A 100 -16.13 -13.77 -23.18
N ASP A 101 -15.87 -15.02 -22.82
CA ASP A 101 -16.84 -15.95 -22.24
C ASP A 101 -16.87 -15.85 -20.70
N GLY A 102 -16.12 -14.91 -20.11
CA GLY A 102 -16.05 -14.65 -18.68
C GLY A 102 -15.19 -15.65 -17.90
N LYS A 103 -14.42 -16.51 -18.58
CA LYS A 103 -13.54 -17.49 -17.92
C LYS A 103 -12.16 -16.89 -17.69
N ALA A 104 -11.60 -17.13 -16.50
CA ALA A 104 -10.22 -16.79 -16.21
C ALA A 104 -9.26 -17.61 -17.08
N ASN A 105 -8.25 -16.95 -17.63
CA ASN A 105 -7.16 -17.52 -18.41
C ASN A 105 -5.84 -17.05 -17.81
N CYS A 106 -5.20 -17.92 -17.03
CA CYS A 106 -3.93 -17.62 -16.37
C CYS A 106 -2.70 -17.88 -17.26
N SER A 107 -2.88 -18.38 -18.50
CA SER A 107 -1.80 -18.40 -19.49
C SER A 107 -1.46 -17.00 -20.00
N SER A 108 -2.34 -16.02 -19.77
CA SER A 108 -2.13 -14.60 -20.05
C SER A 108 -2.36 -13.81 -18.77
N LEU A 109 -1.28 -13.24 -18.22
CA LEU A 109 -1.34 -12.44 -17.01
C LEU A 109 -1.57 -10.97 -17.34
N SER A 110 -2.24 -10.25 -16.45
CA SER A 110 -2.43 -8.81 -16.57
C SER A 110 -1.15 -8.03 -16.22
N ASP A 111 -1.15 -6.74 -16.53
CA ASP A 111 -0.09 -5.82 -16.12
C ASP A 111 -0.15 -5.45 -14.63
N GLU A 112 -1.28 -5.73 -13.96
CA GLU A 112 -1.43 -5.49 -12.53
C GLU A 112 -0.70 -6.59 -11.75
N LYS A 113 0.50 -6.26 -11.28
CA LYS A 113 1.36 -7.16 -10.49
C LYS A 113 1.52 -6.70 -9.05
N PHE A 114 1.69 -7.64 -8.14
CA PHE A 114 1.90 -7.34 -6.72
C PHE A 114 2.83 -8.34 -6.03
N LEU A 115 3.39 -7.89 -4.90
CA LEU A 115 4.32 -8.65 -4.08
C LEU A 115 3.55 -9.50 -3.05
N ALA A 116 3.83 -10.80 -3.04
CA ALA A 116 3.51 -11.72 -1.97
C ALA A 116 4.47 -12.93 -2.06
N PRO A 117 4.61 -13.75 -1.00
CA PRO A 117 5.43 -14.96 -1.06
C PRO A 117 5.02 -15.85 -2.24
N ALA A 118 6.00 -16.55 -2.81
CA ALA A 118 5.73 -17.58 -3.83
C ALA A 118 4.76 -18.66 -3.27
N PRO A 119 4.02 -19.39 -4.12
CA PRO A 119 3.06 -20.40 -3.68
C PRO A 119 3.60 -21.39 -2.64
N SER A 120 4.85 -21.85 -2.80
CA SER A 120 5.52 -22.78 -1.88
C SER A 120 5.92 -22.18 -0.51
N LYS A 121 5.77 -20.86 -0.36
CA LYS A 121 6.08 -20.08 0.84
C LYS A 121 4.85 -19.39 1.43
N LEU A 122 3.67 -19.56 0.82
CA LEU A 122 2.43 -19.10 1.42
C LEU A 122 2.10 -19.94 2.66
N VAL A 123 1.70 -19.27 3.72
CA VAL A 123 1.29 -19.92 4.96
C VAL A 123 -0.21 -20.11 4.93
N THR A 124 -0.68 -21.34 5.12
CA THR A 124 -2.12 -21.60 5.35
C THR A 124 -2.49 -21.11 6.75
N ILE A 125 -3.50 -20.25 6.84
CA ILE A 125 -4.00 -19.69 8.09
C ILE A 125 -5.14 -20.57 8.63
N GLN A 126 -6.13 -20.85 7.78
CA GLN A 126 -7.30 -21.63 8.16
C GLN A 126 -7.96 -22.25 6.92
N TYR A 127 -8.65 -23.36 7.15
CA TYR A 127 -9.59 -23.94 6.20
C TYR A 127 -11.01 -23.48 6.54
N LEU A 128 -11.75 -23.04 5.52
CA LEU A 128 -13.15 -22.70 5.61
C LEU A 128 -13.98 -23.88 5.10
N PRO A 129 -14.59 -24.71 5.96
CA PRO A 129 -15.41 -25.79 5.45
C PRO A 129 -16.68 -25.22 4.79
N PRO A 130 -17.26 -25.91 3.80
CA PRO A 130 -18.54 -25.52 3.19
C PRO A 130 -19.67 -25.35 4.21
N THR A 131 -19.61 -26.15 5.30
CA THR A 131 -20.52 -26.09 6.44
C THR A 131 -19.75 -26.38 7.73
N GLY A 132 -20.20 -25.80 8.86
CA GLY A 132 -19.60 -26.03 10.17
C GLY A 132 -18.56 -24.97 10.58
N THR A 133 -17.66 -25.35 11.48
CA THR A 133 -16.70 -24.43 12.12
C THR A 133 -15.37 -24.40 11.37
N PRO A 134 -14.81 -23.21 11.06
CA PRO A 134 -13.47 -23.08 10.50
C PRO A 134 -12.40 -23.80 11.32
N ALA A 135 -11.44 -24.41 10.64
CA ALA A 135 -10.31 -25.08 11.26
C ALA A 135 -9.04 -24.25 11.03
N TYR A 136 -8.43 -23.76 12.11
CA TYR A 136 -7.14 -23.09 12.02
C TYR A 136 -6.04 -24.09 11.70
N ALA A 137 -5.10 -23.69 10.83
CA ALA A 137 -3.89 -24.44 10.65
C ALA A 137 -3.09 -24.39 11.97
N THR A 138 -2.82 -25.54 12.55
CA THR A 138 -1.80 -25.63 13.59
C THR A 138 -0.46 -25.35 12.94
N PRO A 139 0.40 -24.49 13.49
CA PRO A 139 1.76 -24.33 12.99
C PRO A 139 2.46 -25.68 13.12
N THR A 140 2.59 -26.40 12.00
CA THR A 140 3.52 -27.52 11.91
C THR A 140 4.89 -26.87 11.83
N ASP A 141 5.66 -26.96 12.92
CA ASP A 141 7.07 -26.61 12.90
C ASP A 141 7.71 -27.30 11.71
N VAL A 142 8.15 -26.49 10.73
CA VAL A 142 9.04 -26.97 9.69
C VAL A 142 10.36 -27.26 10.41
N VAL A 143 10.50 -28.48 10.93
CA VAL A 143 11.76 -29.03 11.42
C VAL A 143 12.69 -29.12 10.20
N SER A 144 13.31 -28.00 9.87
CA SER A 144 14.57 -27.99 9.14
C SER A 144 15.60 -28.40 10.17
N THR A 145 16.00 -29.67 10.14
CA THR A 145 17.22 -30.16 10.80
C THR A 145 18.35 -29.15 10.54
N PRO A 146 18.89 -28.47 11.56
CA PRO A 146 20.09 -27.68 11.38
C PRO A 146 21.23 -28.67 11.17
N LEU A 147 21.90 -28.58 10.03
CA LEU A 147 23.21 -29.20 9.84
C LEU A 147 24.15 -28.56 10.88
N VAL A 148 24.45 -29.32 11.92
CA VAL A 148 25.34 -28.92 13.01
C VAL A 148 26.77 -28.92 12.49
N ASN A 149 27.27 -27.75 12.10
CA ASN A 149 28.71 -27.49 12.11
C ASN A 149 29.03 -26.60 13.30
N SER A 150 29.65 -27.23 14.28
CA SER A 150 30.11 -26.69 15.55
C SER A 150 30.84 -25.35 15.40
N THR A 151 30.46 -24.38 16.24
CA THR A 151 31.29 -23.80 17.34
C THR A 151 30.71 -22.43 17.70
N GLY A 152 30.21 -22.26 18.93
CA GLY A 152 29.86 -20.93 19.46
C GLY A 152 28.64 -20.88 20.37
N SER A 153 28.85 -21.22 21.64
CA SER A 153 28.20 -20.70 22.86
C SER A 153 26.67 -20.55 22.92
N GLN A 154 26.08 -21.40 23.78
CA GLN A 154 24.77 -21.19 24.42
C GLN A 154 24.69 -19.83 25.12
N ILE A 155 23.58 -19.09 24.93
CA ILE A 155 22.96 -18.26 25.98
C ILE A 155 21.42 -18.38 25.82
N GLY A 156 20.77 -18.78 26.91
CA GLY A 156 19.36 -19.17 26.98
C GLY A 156 18.35 -18.04 27.14
N ALA A 157 17.09 -18.46 27.23
CA ALA A 157 15.91 -17.63 27.46
C ALA A 157 16.07 -16.74 28.71
N GLY A 158 16.33 -15.46 28.48
CA GLY A 158 16.49 -14.47 29.56
C GLY A 158 17.03 -13.11 29.14
N ALA A 159 16.95 -12.72 27.85
CA ALA A 159 17.55 -11.47 27.36
C ALA A 159 16.69 -10.77 26.27
N VAL A 160 15.46 -10.37 26.61
CA VAL A 160 14.79 -9.26 25.90
C VAL A 160 14.09 -8.38 26.94
N ALA A 161 14.91 -7.71 27.74
CA ALA A 161 14.50 -6.51 28.48
C ALA A 161 15.47 -5.41 28.06
N GLY A 162 14.97 -4.39 27.35
CA GLY A 162 15.71 -3.15 27.12
C GLY A 162 15.86 -2.70 25.66
N ILE A 163 14.76 -2.31 25.00
CA ILE A 163 14.82 -1.21 24.02
C ILE A 163 13.74 -0.21 24.41
N GLY A 164 14.08 0.67 25.35
CA GLY A 164 13.12 1.58 25.96
C GLY A 164 13.71 2.88 26.45
N VAL A 165 14.85 3.35 25.96
CA VAL A 165 15.30 4.76 26.09
C VAL A 165 16.28 5.07 24.96
N GLY A 166 15.83 5.70 23.88
CA GLY A 166 16.75 6.05 22.77
C GLY A 166 16.30 7.16 21.83
N VAL A 167 15.05 7.65 21.92
CA VAL A 167 14.54 8.68 20.99
C VAL A 167 14.68 10.10 21.57
N GLY A 168 14.91 10.25 22.88
CA GLY A 168 15.05 11.57 23.50
C GLY A 168 16.31 12.31 23.07
N VAL A 169 17.47 11.65 23.08
CA VAL A 169 18.75 12.37 22.89
C VAL A 169 18.93 12.87 21.45
N GLY A 170 18.46 12.11 20.45
CA GLY A 170 18.60 12.50 19.03
C GLY A 170 17.77 13.74 18.65
N VAL A 171 16.53 13.82 19.13
CA VAL A 171 15.64 14.97 18.83
C VAL A 171 16.11 16.24 19.54
N PHE A 172 16.60 16.13 20.78
CA PHE A 172 17.14 17.28 21.50
C PHE A 172 18.42 17.84 20.87
N LEU A 173 19.32 16.99 20.35
CA LEU A 173 20.53 17.45 19.65
C LEU A 173 20.22 18.10 18.29
N LEU A 174 19.24 17.59 17.55
CA LEU A 174 18.80 18.20 16.29
C LEU A 174 18.06 19.53 16.52
N ALA A 175 17.19 19.62 17.53
CA ALA A 175 16.48 20.85 17.83
C ALA A 175 17.44 21.97 18.28
N THR A 176 18.42 21.66 19.13
CA THR A 176 19.40 22.65 19.63
C THR A 176 20.34 23.15 18.53
N THR A 177 20.78 22.28 17.63
CA THR A 177 21.63 22.68 16.49
C THR A 177 20.87 23.55 15.48
N CYS A 178 19.61 23.22 15.16
CA CYS A 178 18.77 24.04 14.29
C CYS A 178 18.50 25.43 14.88
N VAL A 179 18.17 25.54 16.17
CA VAL A 179 17.93 26.83 16.83
C VAL A 179 19.21 27.68 16.87
N PHE A 180 20.37 27.07 17.16
CA PHE A 180 21.65 27.80 17.19
C PHE A 180 22.02 28.37 15.83
N PHE A 181 21.85 27.60 14.75
CA PHE A 181 22.11 28.08 13.38
C PHE A 181 21.13 29.18 12.97
N TYR A 182 19.85 29.06 13.31
CA TYR A 182 18.85 30.09 12.99
C TYR A 182 19.13 31.41 13.71
N LEU A 183 19.52 31.37 14.99
CA LEU A 183 19.89 32.58 15.75
C LEU A 183 21.19 33.21 15.27
N ARG A 184 22.19 32.40 14.87
CA ARG A 184 23.45 32.89 14.30
C ARG A 184 23.22 33.55 12.93
N TRP A 185 22.34 32.98 12.11
CA TRP A 185 21.98 33.56 10.82
C TRP A 185 21.24 34.88 10.98
N ARG A 186 20.30 34.98 11.94
CA ARG A 186 19.58 36.22 12.23
C ARG A 186 20.48 37.33 12.78
N ARG A 187 21.52 36.99 13.54
CA ARG A 187 22.51 37.96 14.04
C ARG A 187 23.46 38.47 12.95
N SER A 188 23.72 37.69 11.91
CA SER A 188 24.53 38.14 10.77
C SER A 188 23.82 39.14 9.86
N SER A 189 22.49 39.24 9.96
CA SER A 189 21.68 40.23 9.22
C SER A 189 21.56 41.59 9.94
N GLN A 190 22.30 41.82 11.03
CA GLN A 190 22.30 43.08 11.78
C GLN A 190 23.65 43.81 11.78
N HIS A 191 24.47 43.59 10.75
CA HIS A 191 25.54 44.52 10.40
C HIS A 191 25.48 44.84 8.91
N ARG A 192 25.47 46.15 8.61
CA ARG A 192 25.14 46.86 7.35
C ARG A 192 23.63 47.16 7.28
N VAL A 193 23.15 48.39 7.46
CA VAL A 193 23.67 49.70 7.02
C VAL A 193 23.25 50.80 7.99
N ILE A 194 24.23 51.62 8.36
CA ILE A 194 24.07 52.95 8.98
C ILE A 194 23.45 53.91 7.96
N ALA A 195 22.40 54.60 8.41
CA ALA A 195 21.95 55.94 8.03
C ALA A 195 21.88 56.35 6.54
N SER A 196 20.66 56.64 6.09
CA SER A 196 20.35 57.96 5.53
C SER A 196 18.89 58.35 5.76
N LYS A 197 18.74 59.59 6.22
CA LYS A 197 17.55 60.45 6.27
C LYS A 197 16.71 60.27 4.98
N SER A 198 15.38 60.37 4.97
CA SER A 198 14.64 61.61 5.20
C SER A 198 13.14 61.35 5.01
N TRP A 199 12.34 61.94 5.89
CA TRP A 199 10.94 62.38 5.79
C TRP A 199 10.18 62.21 4.47
N THR A 200 8.95 61.66 4.56
CA THR A 200 7.63 62.13 4.07
C THR A 200 6.76 60.89 3.81
N GLU A 201 5.44 60.87 3.89
CA GLU A 201 4.37 61.70 4.43
C GLU A 201 3.12 60.83 4.21
N SER A 202 2.20 60.85 5.17
CA SER A 202 0.87 60.26 5.02
C SER A 202 0.09 61.09 4.01
N VAL A 203 -0.67 60.46 3.08
CA VAL A 203 -2.03 60.87 2.69
C VAL A 203 -2.56 59.98 1.56
N SER A 204 -3.78 59.47 1.78
CA SER A 204 -4.68 58.89 0.79
C SER A 204 -5.19 59.94 -0.20
N GLY A 205 -5.27 59.62 -1.49
CA GLY A 205 -5.95 60.50 -2.44
C GLY A 205 -5.92 60.01 -3.88
N VAL A 206 -7.06 59.47 -4.32
CA VAL A 206 -7.68 59.47 -5.65
C VAL A 206 -6.94 60.24 -6.77
N GLN A 207 -6.78 59.62 -7.96
CA GLN A 207 -7.24 60.12 -9.30
C GLN A 207 -6.50 59.39 -10.45
N GLN A 208 -7.29 58.87 -11.41
CA GLN A 208 -6.92 58.36 -12.75
C GLN A 208 -6.56 59.54 -13.71
N PRO A 209 -6.42 59.36 -15.06
CA PRO A 209 -5.59 58.52 -15.95
C PRO A 209 -4.58 59.39 -16.78
N GLN A 210 -3.59 58.80 -17.51
CA GLN A 210 -3.31 59.16 -18.93
C GLN A 210 -2.14 58.40 -19.61
N THR A 211 -2.48 57.76 -20.72
CA THR A 211 -1.83 57.68 -22.06
C THR A 211 -0.33 57.40 -22.29
N VAL A 212 -0.10 56.22 -22.88
CA VAL A 212 0.65 55.90 -24.15
C VAL A 212 2.11 56.38 -24.34
N LEU A 213 3.05 55.42 -24.40
CA LEU A 213 4.05 55.37 -25.47
C LEU A 213 4.51 53.92 -25.75
N ARG A 214 4.33 53.47 -26.99
CA ARG A 214 4.85 52.23 -27.59
C ARG A 214 6.38 52.31 -27.78
N TYR A 215 7.08 51.18 -27.69
CA TYR A 215 7.94 50.66 -28.78
C TYR A 215 8.14 49.14 -28.63
N GLU A 216 7.63 48.40 -29.62
CA GLU A 216 7.92 46.99 -29.91
C GLU A 216 9.09 46.94 -30.90
N LEU A 217 10.03 46.01 -30.74
CA LEU A 217 11.04 45.70 -31.75
C LEU A 217 11.45 44.21 -31.71
N GLY A 218 11.03 43.46 -32.74
CA GLY A 218 11.70 42.22 -33.17
C GLY A 218 10.83 40.95 -33.22
N LYS A 219 10.21 40.69 -34.37
CA LYS A 219 9.34 39.54 -34.70
C LYS A 219 10.07 38.52 -35.60
N SER A 220 9.73 37.22 -35.47
CA SER A 220 9.42 36.33 -36.62
C SER A 220 8.74 35.01 -36.20
N GLU A 221 7.65 34.68 -36.91
CA GLU A 221 6.75 33.51 -36.83
C GLU A 221 7.22 32.40 -37.80
N PRO A 222 6.74 31.13 -37.75
CA PRO A 222 5.56 30.76 -38.55
C PRO A 222 4.57 29.74 -37.93
N ARG A 223 3.31 29.92 -38.38
CA ARG A 223 2.03 29.19 -38.31
C ARG A 223 2.04 27.72 -38.80
N PRO A 224 1.04 26.90 -38.40
CA PRO A 224 0.41 25.91 -39.30
C PRO A 224 -1.05 26.24 -39.65
N GLN A 225 -1.39 26.05 -40.93
CA GLN A 225 -2.71 26.23 -41.58
C GLN A 225 -3.67 25.09 -41.19
N GLU A 226 -4.93 25.37 -40.83
CA GLU A 226 -6.14 25.28 -41.69
C GLU A 226 -6.21 24.03 -42.58
N LEU A 227 -7.25 23.18 -42.46
CA LEU A 227 -8.54 23.35 -43.14
C LEU A 227 -9.47 22.14 -42.88
N ALA A 228 -10.79 22.41 -42.99
CA ALA A 228 -11.97 21.54 -43.04
C ALA A 228 -12.70 21.26 -41.72
#